data_AF-A0A5B0LKQ3-F1
#
_entry.id   AF-A0A5B0LKQ3-F1
#
_cell.length_a   1.000
_cell.length_b   1.000
_cell.length_c   1.000
_cell.angle_alpha   90.00
_cell.angle_beta   90.00
_cell.angle_gamma   90.00
#
_symmetry.space_group_name_H-M   'P 1'
#
loop_
_entity.id
_entity.type
_entity.pdbx_description
1 polymer ?
#
loop_
_entity_poly.entity_id
_entity_poly.type
_entity_poly.pdbx_seq_one_letter_code
_entity_poly.pdbx_strand_id
1 'polypeptide(L)'
;MKKTRNNEILVESSIPEHKAFPNFPTYQGKFNPLFLDGNVMIIDESILKAMIEKSKETLDALNSLKKRTSNIEICHAVSETQSLVFQQIDYMYKYGFISQHHFRYFLRMDNTLQIASENLIETSKIKYGSSSANIIFPSKKVIQRNRNFAHFRNFFKELEDREQRYFCFLTIKELMKYHKTQCIYFRQWSHIPFGDSIFDLLESRLEVRTQYPQGNNQNTPKEKVLGKWIEQKKLFSSIKHSFKGISTTDQILSYCLIEYHQENYGKIASKEGLKYLYPEEIIDYMSIIFQYTEKLKDIEIEVKEIISSKFLGRNCCHICNKPDKNKMYYHQAVLRISKALHSLTNSSPYHNIFHPTPYYLKTQFIVSTCSLQELIVNSIWECKHKELSEDL
;
A
#
# COMPACT_ATOMS: atom_id res chain seq x y z
N MET A 1 -24.21 40.86 10.49
CA MET A 1 -23.86 40.39 9.13
C MET A 1 -23.15 39.04 9.23
N LYS A 2 -23.85 37.95 8.87
CA LYS A 2 -23.32 36.57 8.89
C LYS A 2 -22.51 36.32 7.61
N LYS A 3 -21.24 35.91 7.75
CA LYS A 3 -20.40 35.42 6.64
C LYS A 3 -20.66 33.92 6.45
N THR A 4 -21.34 33.57 5.37
CA THR A 4 -21.47 32.21 4.86
C THR A 4 -20.13 31.74 4.30
N ARG A 5 -19.56 30.68 4.86
CA ARG A 5 -18.44 29.92 4.27
C ARG A 5 -19.04 28.93 3.26
N ASN A 6 -18.76 29.14 1.98
CA ASN A 6 -18.98 28.13 0.95
C ASN A 6 -17.91 27.06 1.10
N ASN A 7 -18.26 25.95 1.76
CA ASN A 7 -17.55 24.69 1.63
C ASN A 7 -18.15 23.97 0.41
N GLU A 8 -17.55 24.15 -0.76
CA GLU A 8 -17.75 23.22 -1.87
C GLU A 8 -17.08 21.90 -1.48
N ILE A 9 -17.87 21.00 -0.93
CA ILE A 9 -17.52 19.59 -0.80
C ILE A 9 -17.41 19.07 -2.23
N LEU A 10 -16.18 18.84 -2.67
CA LEU A 10 -15.88 18.01 -3.84
C LEU A 10 -16.52 16.64 -3.59
N VAL A 11 -17.70 16.44 -4.17
CA VAL A 11 -18.33 15.13 -4.28
C VAL A 11 -17.36 14.28 -5.08
N GLU A 12 -16.62 13.41 -4.40
CA GLU A 12 -15.89 12.33 -5.03
C GLU A 12 -16.90 11.56 -5.87
N SER A 13 -16.83 11.71 -7.19
CA SER A 13 -17.41 10.73 -8.11
C SER A 13 -16.55 9.47 -8.01
N SER A 14 -16.63 8.78 -6.88
CA SER A 14 -16.17 7.41 -6.76
C SER A 14 -16.96 6.64 -7.80
N ILE A 15 -16.30 6.15 -8.84
CA ILE A 15 -16.89 5.09 -9.65
C ILE A 15 -17.07 3.94 -8.67
N PRO A 16 -18.31 3.50 -8.39
CA PRO A 16 -18.50 2.38 -7.51
C PRO A 16 -17.75 1.15 -8.05
N GLU A 17 -17.02 0.43 -7.19
CA GLU A 17 -16.17 -0.72 -7.58
C GLU A 17 -16.94 -1.80 -8.38
N HIS A 18 -18.28 -1.82 -8.29
CA HIS A 18 -19.15 -2.69 -9.07
C HIS A 18 -19.25 -2.35 -10.57
N LYS A 19 -18.72 -1.21 -11.04
CA LYS A 19 -18.65 -0.87 -12.48
C LYS A 19 -17.33 -1.24 -13.16
N ALA A 20 -16.39 -1.87 -12.45
CA ALA A 20 -15.06 -2.24 -12.95
C ALA A 20 -14.94 -3.72 -13.39
N PHE A 21 -16.04 -4.45 -13.42
CA PHE A 21 -16.14 -5.82 -13.91
C PHE A 21 -17.24 -5.87 -14.99
N PRO A 22 -17.24 -6.85 -15.91
CA PRO A 22 -18.44 -7.12 -16.70
C PRO A 22 -19.62 -7.25 -15.74
N ASN A 23 -20.64 -6.41 -15.93
CA ASN A 23 -21.94 -6.59 -15.30
C ASN A 23 -22.51 -7.91 -15.83
N PHE A 24 -22.19 -9.01 -15.16
CA PHE A 24 -23.18 -10.07 -15.05
C PHE A 24 -24.35 -9.43 -14.29
N PRO A 25 -25.58 -9.50 -14.80
CA PRO A 25 -26.72 -8.83 -14.19
C PRO A 25 -26.77 -9.21 -12.71
N THR A 26 -26.46 -8.24 -11.85
CA THR A 26 -26.62 -8.38 -10.42
C THR A 26 -28.11 -8.33 -10.16
N TYR A 27 -28.72 -9.51 -10.10
CA TYR A 27 -29.98 -9.67 -9.41
C TYR A 27 -29.79 -9.06 -8.02
N GLN A 28 -30.47 -7.96 -7.72
CA GLN A 28 -30.66 -7.43 -6.36
C GLN A 28 -31.60 -8.35 -5.55
N GLY A 29 -31.47 -9.66 -5.73
CA GLY A 29 -31.99 -10.68 -4.84
C GLY A 29 -30.88 -11.07 -3.88
N LYS A 30 -31.24 -11.45 -2.65
CA LYS A 30 -30.36 -12.16 -1.72
C LYS A 30 -29.49 -13.16 -2.50
N PHE A 31 -28.18 -13.10 -2.31
CA PHE A 31 -27.21 -13.97 -2.96
C PHE A 31 -27.66 -15.42 -2.78
N ASN A 32 -28.19 -16.02 -3.84
CA ASN A 32 -28.43 -17.45 -3.91
C ASN A 32 -27.11 -18.08 -4.35
N PRO A 33 -26.58 -19.08 -3.61
CA PRO A 33 -25.32 -19.72 -3.95
C PRO A 33 -25.36 -20.22 -5.39
N LEU A 34 -24.20 -20.21 -6.06
CA LEU A 34 -24.01 -20.71 -7.42
C LEU A 34 -24.71 -22.07 -7.61
N PHE A 35 -25.88 -22.06 -8.24
CA PHE A 35 -26.59 -23.25 -8.67
C PHE A 35 -25.95 -23.72 -9.98
N LEU A 36 -24.96 -24.60 -9.87
CA LEU A 36 -24.64 -25.52 -10.95
C LEU A 36 -25.67 -26.66 -10.84
N ASP A 37 -26.65 -26.67 -11.74
CA ASP A 37 -27.63 -27.75 -11.94
C ASP A 37 -28.27 -28.34 -10.67
N GLY A 38 -28.93 -27.51 -9.86
CA GLY A 38 -29.84 -27.97 -8.81
C GLY A 38 -29.20 -28.63 -7.59
N ASN A 39 -27.87 -28.80 -7.57
CA ASN A 39 -27.13 -29.29 -6.41
C ASN A 39 -26.23 -28.16 -5.91
N VAL A 40 -26.64 -27.51 -4.81
CA VAL A 40 -25.71 -26.70 -4.02
C VAL A 40 -24.58 -27.63 -3.58
N MET A 41 -23.39 -27.50 -4.19
CA MET A 41 -22.19 -28.14 -3.66
C MET A 41 -21.92 -27.50 -2.30
N ILE A 42 -22.47 -28.10 -1.25
CA ILE A 42 -22.01 -27.89 0.11
C ILE A 42 -20.62 -28.53 0.13
N ILE A 43 -19.59 -27.72 -0.12
CA ILE A 43 -18.22 -28.17 0.05
C ILE A 43 -18.05 -28.41 1.53
N ASP A 44 -17.72 -29.65 1.88
CA ASP A 44 -17.48 -30.07 3.25
C ASP A 44 -16.44 -29.16 3.91
N GLU A 45 -16.69 -28.72 5.14
CA GLU A 45 -15.82 -27.81 5.89
C GLU A 45 -14.39 -28.38 6.04
N SER A 46 -14.27 -29.71 6.14
CA SER A 46 -12.96 -30.38 6.17
C SER A 46 -12.19 -30.23 4.86
N ILE A 47 -12.87 -30.21 3.71
CA ILE A 47 -12.26 -29.99 2.40
C ILE A 47 -11.77 -28.54 2.31
N LEU A 48 -12.60 -27.56 2.69
CA LEU A 48 -12.21 -26.15 2.68
C LEU A 48 -10.98 -25.90 3.57
N LYS A 49 -10.98 -26.48 4.78
CA LYS A 49 -9.85 -26.40 5.69
C LYS A 49 -8.59 -27.02 5.10
N ALA A 50 -8.68 -28.22 4.52
CA ALA A 50 -7.55 -28.87 3.86
C ALA A 50 -7.01 -28.05 2.67
N MET A 51 -7.87 -27.38 1.90
CA MET A 51 -7.44 -26.49 0.81
C MET A 51 -6.69 -25.26 1.34
N ILE A 52 -7.12 -24.69 2.46
CA ILE A 52 -6.46 -23.55 3.11
C ILE A 52 -5.10 -23.97 3.65
N GLU A 53 -5.04 -25.10 4.36
CA GLU A 53 -3.80 -25.66 4.88
C GLU A 53 -2.83 -25.99 3.73
N LYS A 54 -3.34 -26.55 2.62
CA LYS A 54 -2.51 -26.81 1.44
C LYS A 54 -1.97 -25.54 0.79
N SER A 55 -2.77 -24.48 0.76
CA SER A 55 -2.34 -23.16 0.29
C SER A 55 -1.22 -22.60 1.17
N LYS A 56 -1.32 -22.81 2.49
CA LYS A 56 -0.28 -22.42 3.45
C LYS A 56 1.01 -23.22 3.28
N GLU A 57 0.92 -24.55 3.17
CA GLU A 57 2.08 -25.40 2.86
C GLU A 57 2.80 -24.94 1.58
N THR A 58 2.01 -24.58 0.56
CA THR A 58 2.55 -24.05 -0.70
C THR A 58 3.31 -22.75 -0.47
N LEU A 59 2.77 -21.81 0.32
CA LEU A 59 3.47 -20.57 0.67
C LEU A 59 4.78 -20.83 1.41
N ASP A 60 4.80 -21.79 2.34
CA ASP A 60 5.99 -22.16 3.11
C ASP A 60 7.07 -22.81 2.23
N ALA A 61 6.67 -23.72 1.34
CA ALA A 61 7.57 -24.34 0.38
C ALA A 61 8.20 -23.28 -0.55
N LEU A 62 7.38 -22.36 -1.08
CA LEU A 62 7.85 -21.23 -1.89
C LEU A 62 8.80 -20.33 -1.09
N ASN A 63 8.47 -19.99 0.15
CA ASN A 63 9.33 -19.16 0.99
C ASN A 63 10.66 -19.85 1.32
N SER A 64 10.65 -21.15 1.57
CA SER A 64 11.85 -21.97 1.77
C SER A 64 12.74 -21.97 0.51
N LEU A 65 12.14 -22.13 -0.67
CA LEU A 65 12.86 -22.04 -1.95
C LEU A 65 13.51 -20.67 -2.14
N LYS A 66 12.77 -19.59 -1.88
CA LYS A 66 13.28 -18.20 -1.95
C LYS A 66 14.48 -17.97 -1.04
N LYS A 67 14.46 -18.53 0.17
CA LYS A 67 15.57 -18.40 1.15
C LYS A 67 16.83 -19.18 0.76
N ARG A 68 16.70 -20.23 -0.06
CA ARG A 68 17.81 -21.11 -0.47
C ARG A 68 18.49 -20.68 -1.75
N THR A 69 17.88 -19.77 -2.52
CA THR A 69 18.41 -19.31 -3.80
C THR A 69 18.88 -17.87 -3.72
N SER A 70 20.00 -17.57 -4.38
CA SER A 70 20.46 -16.19 -4.63
C SER A 70 20.06 -15.69 -6.02
N ASN A 71 19.46 -16.56 -6.85
CA ASN A 71 19.04 -16.19 -8.20
C ASN A 71 17.81 -15.27 -8.15
N ILE A 72 17.99 -14.04 -8.63
CA ILE A 72 16.98 -12.97 -8.61
C ILE A 72 15.74 -13.35 -9.44
N GLU A 73 15.90 -14.00 -10.59
CA GLU A 73 14.78 -14.40 -11.45
C GLU A 73 13.92 -15.46 -10.78
N ILE A 74 14.54 -16.42 -10.11
CA ILE A 74 13.83 -17.43 -9.31
C ILE A 74 13.10 -16.75 -8.14
N CYS A 75 13.75 -15.82 -7.44
CA CYS A 75 13.11 -15.05 -6.37
C CYS A 75 11.89 -14.24 -6.85
N HIS A 76 11.96 -13.67 -8.06
CA HIS A 76 10.84 -12.97 -8.68
C HIS A 76 9.70 -13.93 -9.01
N ALA A 77 9.98 -15.05 -9.71
CA ALA A 77 8.98 -16.04 -10.06
C ALA A 77 8.30 -16.64 -8.82
N VAL A 78 9.07 -16.90 -7.75
CA VAL A 78 8.53 -17.35 -6.46
C VAL A 78 7.61 -16.30 -5.85
N SER A 79 7.99 -15.02 -5.89
CA SER A 79 7.17 -13.93 -5.34
C SER A 79 5.87 -13.77 -6.16
N GLU A 80 5.92 -13.83 -7.48
CA GLU A 80 4.71 -13.81 -8.32
C GLU A 80 3.80 -15.01 -8.01
N THR A 81 4.37 -16.20 -7.81
CA THR A 81 3.60 -17.41 -7.46
C THR A 81 2.95 -17.28 -6.09
N GLN A 82 3.65 -16.76 -5.08
CA GLN A 82 3.07 -16.45 -3.77
C GLN A 82 1.91 -15.46 -3.89
N SER A 83 2.03 -14.42 -4.74
CA SER A 83 0.92 -13.49 -4.99
C SER A 83 -0.30 -14.19 -5.60
N LEU A 84 -0.11 -15.18 -6.48
CA LEU A 84 -1.21 -15.97 -7.03
C LEU A 84 -1.94 -16.78 -5.95
N VAL A 85 -1.20 -17.40 -5.02
CA VAL A 85 -1.81 -18.13 -3.88
C VAL A 85 -2.64 -17.17 -3.03
N PHE A 86 -2.10 -15.99 -2.71
CA PHE A 86 -2.84 -14.97 -1.95
C PHE A 86 -4.08 -14.48 -2.70
N GLN A 87 -3.98 -14.24 -4.01
CA GLN A 87 -5.11 -13.86 -4.84
C GLN A 87 -6.18 -14.94 -4.88
N GLN A 88 -5.80 -16.21 -4.98
CA GLN A 88 -6.74 -17.33 -4.96
C GLN A 88 -7.55 -17.35 -3.67
N ILE A 89 -6.90 -17.23 -2.51
CA ILE A 89 -7.60 -17.17 -1.21
C ILE A 89 -8.51 -15.94 -1.12
N ASP A 90 -8.06 -14.76 -1.58
CA ASP A 90 -8.90 -13.55 -1.66
C ASP A 90 -10.13 -13.76 -2.54
N TYR A 91 -9.97 -14.41 -3.70
CA TYR A 91 -11.09 -14.72 -4.59
C TYR A 91 -12.06 -15.71 -3.97
N MET A 92 -11.56 -16.75 -3.30
CA MET A 92 -12.41 -17.70 -2.59
C MET A 92 -13.27 -16.98 -1.55
N TYR A 93 -12.69 -16.04 -0.82
CA TYR A 93 -13.42 -15.23 0.17
C TYR A 93 -14.45 -14.30 -0.50
N LYS A 94 -14.04 -13.51 -1.50
CA LYS A 94 -14.91 -12.53 -2.18
C LYS A 94 -16.15 -13.12 -2.81
N TYR A 95 -16.04 -14.33 -3.36
CA TYR A 95 -17.14 -15.00 -4.02
C TYR A 95 -17.90 -15.97 -3.10
N GLY A 96 -17.61 -15.94 -1.79
CA GLY A 96 -18.34 -16.73 -0.80
C GLY A 96 -18.04 -18.22 -0.81
N PHE A 97 -16.92 -18.65 -1.42
CA PHE A 97 -16.45 -20.04 -1.36
C PHE A 97 -15.86 -20.40 0.00
N ILE A 98 -15.31 -19.41 0.72
CA ILE A 98 -14.90 -19.55 2.12
C ILE A 98 -15.52 -18.43 2.95
N SER A 99 -15.85 -18.74 4.20
CA SER A 99 -16.37 -17.74 5.13
C SER A 99 -15.27 -16.80 5.65
N GLN A 100 -15.69 -15.70 6.28
CA GLN A 100 -14.78 -14.80 6.98
C GLN A 100 -13.93 -15.52 8.04
N HIS A 101 -14.52 -16.51 8.73
CA HIS A 101 -13.80 -17.32 9.73
C HIS A 101 -12.62 -18.07 9.11
N HIS A 102 -12.84 -18.76 7.99
CA HIS A 102 -11.80 -19.47 7.25
C HIS A 102 -10.71 -18.53 6.72
N PHE A 103 -11.11 -17.37 6.21
CA PHE A 103 -10.18 -16.37 5.72
C PHE A 103 -9.27 -15.82 6.84
N ARG A 104 -9.85 -15.48 8.00
CA ARG A 104 -9.09 -15.07 9.18
C ARG A 104 -8.21 -16.20 9.71
N TYR A 105 -8.70 -17.44 9.69
CA TYR A 105 -7.92 -18.61 10.06
C TYR A 105 -6.64 -18.70 9.21
N PHE A 106 -6.75 -18.60 7.89
CA PHE A 106 -5.60 -18.57 6.98
C PHE A 106 -4.60 -17.45 7.34
N LEU A 107 -5.09 -16.21 7.52
CA LEU A 107 -4.23 -15.07 7.84
C LEU A 107 -3.49 -15.22 9.17
N ARG A 108 -4.09 -15.93 10.14
CA ARG A 108 -3.52 -16.21 11.46
C ARG A 108 -2.58 -17.40 11.51
N MET A 109 -2.50 -18.21 10.45
CA MET A 109 -1.53 -19.31 10.40
C MET A 109 -0.11 -18.75 10.47
N ASP A 110 0.78 -19.48 11.13
CA ASP A 110 2.15 -19.06 11.43
C ASP A 110 2.88 -18.49 10.20
N ASN A 111 3.48 -17.32 10.35
CA ASN A 111 4.24 -16.60 9.32
C ASN A 111 3.43 -16.12 8.09
N THR A 112 2.11 -16.34 8.00
CA THR A 112 1.33 -15.91 6.82
C THR A 112 1.38 -14.40 6.62
N LEU A 113 1.19 -13.62 7.69
CA LEU A 113 1.30 -12.16 7.63
C LEU A 113 2.72 -11.69 7.27
N GLN A 114 3.75 -12.39 7.75
CA GLN A 114 5.13 -12.08 7.41
C GLN A 114 5.37 -12.32 5.91
N ILE A 115 5.01 -13.50 5.40
CA ILE A 115 5.14 -13.83 3.97
C ILE A 115 4.33 -12.85 3.12
N ALA A 116 3.12 -12.48 3.55
CA ALA A 116 2.30 -11.50 2.85
C ALA A 116 2.97 -10.11 2.80
N SER A 117 3.57 -9.64 3.91
CA SER A 117 4.26 -8.35 3.95
C SER A 117 5.53 -8.35 3.08
N GLU A 118 6.32 -9.43 3.11
CA GLU A 118 7.47 -9.63 2.22
C GLU A 118 7.02 -9.64 0.76
N ASN A 119 5.94 -10.36 0.45
CA ASN A 119 5.41 -10.46 -0.90
C ASN A 119 4.86 -9.13 -1.42
N LEU A 120 4.24 -8.31 -0.57
CA LEU A 120 3.78 -6.97 -0.91
C LEU A 120 4.96 -6.09 -1.37
N ILE A 121 6.05 -6.09 -0.60
CA ILE A 121 7.25 -5.31 -0.95
C ILE A 121 7.93 -5.85 -2.21
N GLU A 122 8.06 -7.17 -2.39
CA GLU A 122 8.60 -7.74 -3.63
C GLU A 122 7.72 -7.45 -4.85
N THR A 123 6.40 -7.60 -4.74
CA THR A 123 5.47 -7.27 -5.82
C THR A 123 5.62 -5.82 -6.23
N SER A 124 5.81 -4.92 -5.25
CA SER A 124 6.08 -3.51 -5.52
C SER A 124 7.38 -3.31 -6.30
N LYS A 125 8.46 -4.06 -6.00
CA LYS A 125 9.72 -3.99 -6.77
C LYS A 125 9.54 -4.45 -8.21
N ILE A 126 8.86 -5.59 -8.39
CA ILE A 126 8.62 -6.19 -9.70
C ILE A 126 7.77 -5.23 -10.56
N LYS A 127 6.71 -4.64 -9.98
CA LYS A 127 5.75 -3.80 -10.72
C LYS A 127 6.21 -2.36 -10.94
N TYR A 128 6.88 -1.74 -9.96
CA TYR A 128 7.29 -0.33 -10.03
C TYR A 128 8.75 -0.16 -10.48
N GLY A 129 9.52 -1.25 -10.53
CA GLY A 129 10.91 -1.28 -10.99
C GLY A 129 11.91 -0.82 -9.93
N SER A 130 13.11 -1.40 -9.96
CA SER A 130 14.18 -1.22 -8.95
C SER A 130 15.02 0.05 -9.09
N SER A 131 14.50 1.13 -9.71
CA SER A 131 15.29 2.36 -9.84
C SER A 131 15.47 3.03 -8.48
N SER A 132 16.66 3.55 -8.18
CA SER A 132 16.92 4.37 -6.99
C SER A 132 16.09 5.65 -6.94
N ALA A 133 15.52 6.07 -8.08
CA ALA A 133 14.55 7.17 -8.17
C ALA A 133 13.10 6.72 -7.89
N ASN A 134 12.81 5.41 -7.99
CA ASN A 134 11.51 4.81 -7.70
C ASN A 134 11.54 4.24 -6.28
N ILE A 135 11.55 5.11 -5.28
CA ILE A 135 11.31 4.65 -3.91
C ILE A 135 9.90 4.06 -3.89
N ILE A 136 9.78 2.80 -3.49
CA ILE A 136 8.48 2.16 -3.31
C ILE A 136 7.84 2.90 -2.14
N PHE A 137 6.74 3.60 -2.41
CA PHE A 137 6.08 4.42 -1.40
C PHE A 137 4.92 3.62 -0.80
N PRO A 138 5.04 3.12 0.45
CA PRO A 138 3.87 2.96 1.29
C PRO A 138 3.56 4.35 1.86
N SER A 139 2.46 4.96 1.40
CA SER A 139 1.87 6.12 2.09
C SER A 139 0.99 5.65 3.27
N LYS A 140 0.27 6.59 3.92
CA LYS A 140 -0.85 6.49 4.92
C LYS A 140 -1.82 5.29 4.84
N LYS A 141 -1.73 4.51 3.78
CA LYS A 141 -2.44 3.25 3.58
C LYS A 141 -1.36 2.30 3.09
N VAL A 142 -0.66 1.67 4.03
CA VAL A 142 0.55 0.84 3.83
C VAL A 142 0.49 -0.09 2.60
N ILE A 143 -0.71 -0.38 2.13
CA ILE A 143 -1.03 -1.14 0.94
C ILE A 143 -1.46 -0.20 -0.19
N GLN A 144 -0.68 -0.22 -1.28
CA GLN A 144 -0.96 0.55 -2.49
C GLN A 144 -2.37 0.25 -3.05
N ARG A 145 -3.00 1.25 -3.67
CA ARG A 145 -4.35 1.21 -4.25
C ARG A 145 -4.40 0.48 -5.60
N ASN A 146 -3.26 0.22 -6.21
CA ASN A 146 -3.16 -0.54 -7.44
C ASN A 146 -3.86 -1.91 -7.35
N ARG A 147 -4.45 -2.37 -8.46
CA ARG A 147 -5.12 -3.67 -8.57
C ARG A 147 -4.23 -4.84 -8.17
N ASN A 148 -2.92 -4.74 -8.41
CA ASN A 148 -1.95 -5.78 -8.07
C ASN A 148 -1.90 -6.08 -6.56
N PHE A 149 -2.37 -5.16 -5.71
CA PHE A 149 -2.40 -5.30 -4.24
C PHE A 149 -3.82 -5.41 -3.69
N ALA A 150 -4.83 -5.63 -4.55
CA ALA A 150 -6.22 -5.69 -4.12
C ALA A 150 -6.46 -6.78 -3.06
N HIS A 151 -5.76 -7.91 -3.15
CA HIS A 151 -5.85 -9.00 -2.19
C HIS A 151 -5.32 -8.59 -0.81
N PHE A 152 -4.15 -7.93 -0.74
CA PHE A 152 -3.62 -7.40 0.52
C PHE A 152 -4.58 -6.40 1.18
N ARG A 153 -5.28 -5.56 0.41
CA ARG A 153 -6.27 -4.64 0.99
C ARG A 153 -7.44 -5.36 1.65
N ASN A 154 -7.88 -6.50 1.10
CA ASN A 154 -8.94 -7.27 1.75
C ASN A 154 -8.39 -8.04 2.94
N PHE A 155 -7.15 -8.54 2.87
CA PHE A 155 -6.49 -9.12 4.04
C PHE A 155 -6.52 -8.13 5.19
N PHE A 156 -6.05 -6.92 4.94
CA PHE A 156 -6.01 -5.84 5.94
C PHE A 156 -7.36 -5.51 6.54
N LYS A 157 -8.43 -5.44 5.72
CA LYS A 157 -9.80 -5.18 6.20
C LYS A 157 -10.31 -6.28 7.15
N GLU A 158 -9.88 -7.52 6.94
CA GLU A 158 -10.35 -8.67 7.71
C GLU A 158 -9.54 -8.95 8.98
N LEU A 159 -8.36 -8.33 9.11
CA LEU A 159 -7.53 -8.38 10.32
C LEU A 159 -8.15 -7.56 11.46
N GLU A 160 -7.94 -8.00 12.70
CA GLU A 160 -8.25 -7.20 13.89
C GLU A 160 -7.23 -6.06 14.05
N ASP A 161 -7.58 -5.05 14.86
CA ASP A 161 -6.78 -3.83 15.01
C ASP A 161 -5.29 -4.09 15.33
N ARG A 162 -5.00 -5.02 16.25
CA ARG A 162 -3.60 -5.39 16.58
C ARG A 162 -2.89 -6.06 15.40
N GLU A 163 -3.59 -6.93 14.69
CA GLU A 163 -3.07 -7.65 13.53
C GLU A 163 -2.82 -6.69 12.35
N GLN A 164 -3.71 -5.72 12.14
CA GLN A 164 -3.52 -4.63 11.18
C GLN A 164 -2.26 -3.83 11.49
N ARG A 165 -2.07 -3.40 12.75
CA ARG A 165 -0.86 -2.69 13.19
C ARG A 165 0.40 -3.54 12.97
N TYR A 166 0.33 -4.84 13.29
CA TYR A 166 1.44 -5.76 13.08
C TYR A 166 1.77 -5.95 11.61
N PHE A 167 0.78 -6.10 10.74
CA PHE A 167 0.97 -6.19 9.29
C PHE A 167 1.61 -4.92 8.72
N CYS A 168 1.16 -3.75 9.18
CA CYS A 168 1.76 -2.46 8.84
C CYS A 168 3.23 -2.38 9.28
N PHE A 169 3.52 -2.80 10.51
CA PHE A 169 4.89 -2.86 11.05
C PHE A 169 5.79 -3.74 10.21
N LEU A 170 5.35 -4.96 9.89
CA LEU A 170 6.09 -5.91 9.06
C LEU A 170 6.37 -5.34 7.66
N THR A 171 5.39 -4.66 7.06
CA THR A 171 5.56 -4.04 5.74
C THR A 171 6.64 -2.96 5.75
N ILE A 172 6.68 -2.12 6.80
CA ILE A 172 7.70 -1.08 6.95
C ILE A 172 9.07 -1.69 7.24
N LYS A 173 9.12 -2.74 8.06
CA LYS A 173 10.34 -3.52 8.33
C LYS A 173 10.94 -4.07 7.03
N GLU A 174 10.11 -4.66 6.17
CA GLU A 174 10.56 -5.18 4.87
C GLU A 174 10.92 -4.07 3.87
N LEU A 175 10.20 -2.94 3.87
CA LEU A 175 10.58 -1.76 3.08
C LEU A 175 11.97 -1.25 3.47
N MET A 176 12.23 -1.12 4.78
CA MET A 176 13.53 -0.67 5.29
C MET A 176 14.64 -1.65 4.90
N LYS A 177 14.37 -2.96 4.99
CA LYS A 177 15.31 -4.01 4.57
C LYS A 177 15.63 -3.92 3.09
N TYR A 178 14.64 -3.63 2.24
CA TYR A 178 14.85 -3.41 0.81
C TYR A 178 15.78 -2.22 0.54
N HIS A 179 15.54 -1.09 1.20
CA HIS A 179 16.33 0.12 1.01
C HIS A 179 17.62 0.16 1.85
N LYS A 180 17.93 -0.90 2.60
CA LYS A 180 19.10 -0.95 3.50
C LYS A 180 20.41 -0.63 2.80
N THR A 181 20.59 -1.05 1.55
CA THR A 181 21.81 -0.74 0.78
C THR A 181 21.84 0.71 0.31
N GLN A 182 20.70 1.37 0.12
CA GLN A 182 20.64 2.77 -0.35
C GLN A 182 20.72 3.78 0.80
N CYS A 183 20.50 3.32 2.02
CA CYS A 183 20.38 4.16 3.20
C CYS A 183 21.66 4.17 4.03
N ILE A 184 22.44 5.25 3.92
CA ILE A 184 23.70 5.39 4.67
C ILE A 184 23.42 5.34 6.18
N TYR A 185 22.33 5.95 6.62
CA TYR A 185 21.98 6.04 8.03
C TYR A 185 21.39 4.73 8.54
N PHE A 186 20.49 4.10 7.78
CA PHE A 186 19.94 2.79 8.19
C PHE A 186 20.95 1.64 8.10
N ARG A 187 22.04 1.74 7.31
CA ARG A 187 23.18 0.82 7.43
C ARG A 187 23.82 0.90 8.82
N GLN A 188 23.95 2.11 9.36
CA GLN A 188 24.48 2.34 10.70
C GLN A 188 23.51 1.86 11.77
N TRP A 189 22.20 1.72 11.48
CA TRP A 189 21.18 1.20 12.40
C TRP A 189 21.17 -0.32 12.55
N SER A 190 22.20 -1.02 12.06
CA SER A 190 22.36 -2.46 12.34
C SER A 190 22.28 -2.81 13.83
N HIS A 191 22.54 -1.85 14.71
CA HIS A 191 22.45 -1.98 16.17
C HIS A 191 21.09 -1.58 16.77
N ILE A 192 20.21 -0.90 16.02
CA ILE A 192 18.85 -0.59 16.50
C ILE A 192 17.98 -1.78 16.11
N PRO A 193 17.45 -2.55 17.08
CA PRO A 193 16.67 -3.73 16.77
C PRO A 193 15.31 -3.29 16.24
N PHE A 194 15.20 -2.96 14.95
CA PHE A 194 13.91 -2.85 14.26
C PHE A 194 13.33 -4.25 14.03
N GLY A 195 13.14 -4.96 15.14
CA GLY A 195 12.60 -6.30 15.26
C GLY A 195 11.32 -6.27 16.08
N ASP A 196 10.79 -7.46 16.34
CA ASP A 196 9.45 -7.62 16.90
C ASP A 196 9.36 -7.05 18.33
N SER A 197 10.49 -6.92 19.02
CA SER A 197 10.60 -6.22 20.30
C SER A 197 10.16 -4.75 20.25
N ILE A 198 10.38 -4.03 19.14
CA ILE A 198 9.87 -2.66 18.97
C ILE A 198 8.36 -2.66 18.81
N PHE A 199 7.80 -3.63 18.10
CA PHE A 199 6.35 -3.76 17.98
C PHE A 199 5.72 -4.06 19.33
N ASP A 200 6.23 -5.05 20.06
CA ASP A 200 5.74 -5.40 21.41
C ASP A 200 5.87 -4.23 22.39
N LEU A 201 6.94 -3.44 22.26
CA LEU A 201 7.12 -2.19 22.99
C LEU A 201 5.99 -1.20 22.69
N LEU A 202 5.65 -0.99 21.42
CA LEU A 202 4.59 -0.06 21.02
C LEU A 202 3.20 -0.54 21.46
N GLU A 203 2.90 -1.84 21.31
CA GLU A 203 1.64 -2.43 21.75
C GLU A 203 1.46 -2.35 23.27
N SER A 204 2.50 -2.69 24.05
CA SER A 204 2.44 -2.60 25.52
C SER A 204 2.17 -1.16 26.02
N ARG A 205 2.58 -0.14 25.26
CA ARG A 205 2.25 1.26 25.58
C ARG A 205 0.79 1.61 25.29
N LEU A 206 0.25 1.06 24.22
CA LEU A 206 -1.16 1.26 23.86
C LEU A 206 -2.07 0.64 24.93
N GLU A 207 -1.74 -0.57 25.39
CA GLU A 207 -2.44 -1.26 26.48
C GLU A 207 -2.41 -0.49 27.81
N VAL A 208 -1.24 0.06 28.21
CA VAL A 208 -1.14 0.86 29.44
C VAL A 208 -1.99 2.14 29.34
N ARG A 209 -2.08 2.76 28.18
CA ARG A 209 -2.92 3.95 27.98
C ARG A 209 -4.42 3.64 27.97
N THR A 210 -4.83 2.50 27.42
CA THR A 210 -6.24 2.09 27.43
C THR A 210 -6.69 1.66 28.83
N GLN A 211 -5.80 1.09 29.64
CA GLN A 211 -6.10 0.68 31.01
C GLN A 211 -6.10 1.85 32.01
N TYR A 212 -5.31 2.90 31.77
CA TYR A 212 -5.23 4.08 32.63
C TYR A 212 -5.44 5.39 31.84
N PRO A 213 -6.66 5.64 31.33
CA PRO A 213 -6.98 6.87 30.63
C PRO A 213 -7.06 8.01 31.64
N GLN A 214 -5.91 8.64 31.91
CA GLN A 214 -5.80 9.91 32.65
C GLN A 214 -6.68 10.01 33.91
N GLY A 215 -6.40 9.17 34.90
CA GLY A 215 -6.75 9.43 36.29
C GLY A 215 -5.47 9.66 37.07
N ASN A 216 -5.34 10.82 37.72
CA ASN A 216 -4.25 11.16 38.64
C ASN A 216 -3.84 9.96 39.50
N ASN A 217 -2.69 9.32 39.24
CA ASN A 217 -1.99 8.53 40.25
C ASN A 217 -0.55 8.22 39.83
N GLN A 218 0.39 8.59 40.70
CA GLN A 218 1.84 8.64 40.49
C GLN A 218 2.55 7.28 40.52
N ASN A 219 1.84 6.15 40.42
CA ASN A 219 2.37 4.81 40.72
C ASN A 219 2.29 3.80 39.56
N THR A 220 2.57 4.22 38.32
CA THR A 220 2.98 3.25 37.28
C THR A 220 4.42 2.77 37.55
N PRO A 221 4.79 1.49 37.30
CA PRO A 221 6.14 0.98 37.51
C PRO A 221 7.15 1.72 36.61
N LYS A 222 7.78 2.76 37.16
CA LYS A 222 8.57 3.74 36.39
C LYS A 222 9.76 3.11 35.67
N GLU A 223 10.35 2.04 36.20
CA GLU A 223 11.64 1.52 35.73
C GLU A 223 11.55 0.67 34.45
N LYS A 224 10.55 -0.22 34.32
CA LYS A 224 10.35 -1.00 33.07
C LYS A 224 9.89 -0.13 31.90
N VAL A 225 9.15 0.94 32.19
CA VAL A 225 8.70 1.92 31.18
C VAL A 225 9.85 2.82 30.74
N LEU A 226 10.81 3.13 31.62
CA LEU A 226 11.92 4.03 31.34
C LEU A 226 12.98 3.42 30.40
N GLY A 227 13.38 2.16 30.60
CA GLY A 227 14.34 1.49 29.70
C GLY A 227 13.81 1.35 28.26
N LYS A 228 12.55 0.93 28.16
CA LYS A 228 11.75 0.87 26.93
C LYS A 228 11.59 2.24 26.23
N TRP A 229 11.52 3.33 27.00
CA TRP A 229 11.43 4.69 26.48
C TRP A 229 12.75 5.20 25.89
N ILE A 230 13.89 4.77 26.44
CA ILE A 230 15.22 5.13 25.92
C ILE A 230 15.42 4.54 24.52
N GLU A 231 14.98 3.31 24.25
CA GLU A 231 15.07 2.68 22.93
C GLU A 231 14.21 3.41 21.88
N GLN A 232 12.98 3.75 22.24
CA GLN A 232 12.11 4.52 21.35
C GLN A 232 12.64 5.94 21.11
N LYS A 233 13.21 6.58 22.14
CA LYS A 233 13.88 7.87 21.99
C LYS A 233 15.12 7.78 21.11
N LYS A 234 15.91 6.71 21.22
CA LYS A 234 17.04 6.46 20.32
C LYS A 234 16.55 6.32 18.88
N LEU A 235 15.50 5.52 18.64
CA LEU A 235 14.85 5.39 17.32
C LEU A 235 14.46 6.76 16.76
N PHE A 236 13.71 7.57 17.51
CA PHE A 236 13.27 8.88 17.02
C PHE A 236 14.38 9.92 16.93
N SER A 237 15.40 9.86 17.79
CA SER A 237 16.59 10.72 17.68
C SER A 237 17.37 10.38 16.42
N SER A 238 17.52 9.11 16.10
CA SER A 238 18.11 8.66 14.85
C SER A 238 17.28 9.10 13.65
N ILE A 239 15.96 8.97 13.69
CA ILE A 239 15.06 9.55 12.67
C ILE A 239 15.28 11.06 12.50
N LYS A 240 15.63 11.79 13.57
CA LYS A 240 15.93 13.24 13.51
C LYS A 240 17.21 13.58 12.78
N HIS A 241 18.26 12.80 13.00
CA HIS A 241 19.54 12.97 12.29
C HIS A 241 19.39 12.64 10.81
N SER A 242 18.62 11.59 10.51
CA SER A 242 17.72 11.44 9.35
C SER A 242 17.61 12.60 8.35
N PHE A 243 17.08 13.71 8.86
CA PHE A 243 16.57 14.78 8.03
C PHE A 243 17.52 15.95 7.83
N LYS A 244 18.60 16.05 8.61
CA LYS A 244 19.45 17.26 8.66
C LYS A 244 20.63 17.29 7.66
N GLY A 245 20.80 16.28 6.81
CA GLY A 245 21.91 16.29 5.84
C GLY A 245 22.13 14.97 5.09
N ILE A 246 21.06 14.27 4.72
CA ILE A 246 21.11 12.88 4.28
C ILE A 246 20.40 12.71 2.93
N SER A 247 20.65 11.57 2.27
CA SER A 247 19.97 11.12 1.06
C SER A 247 18.44 11.25 1.15
N THR A 248 17.78 11.55 0.03
CA THR A 248 16.32 11.63 -0.02
C THR A 248 15.65 10.33 0.43
N THR A 249 16.27 9.17 0.16
CA THR A 249 15.75 7.86 0.56
C THR A 249 15.61 7.72 2.07
N ASP A 250 16.63 8.13 2.84
CA ASP A 250 16.58 8.08 4.30
C ASP A 250 15.45 8.97 4.86
N GLN A 251 15.24 10.14 4.24
CA GLN A 251 14.17 11.07 4.60
C GLN A 251 12.78 10.49 4.32
N ILE A 252 12.62 9.79 3.20
CA ILE A 252 11.34 9.15 2.84
C ILE A 252 11.02 7.97 3.76
N LEU A 253 11.99 7.11 4.06
CA LEU A 253 11.77 6.02 5.02
C LEU A 253 11.44 6.53 6.42
N SER A 254 12.13 7.59 6.83
CA SER A 254 11.87 8.26 8.09
C SER A 254 10.46 8.86 8.15
N TYR A 255 9.97 9.41 7.04
CA TYR A 255 8.58 9.82 6.91
C TYR A 255 7.63 8.62 7.08
N CYS A 256 7.86 7.50 6.38
CA CYS A 256 7.00 6.32 6.47
C CYS A 256 6.90 5.79 7.92
N LEU A 257 8.02 5.81 8.65
CA LEU A 257 8.06 5.43 10.07
C LEU A 257 7.25 6.38 10.96
N ILE A 258 7.35 7.69 10.73
CA ILE A 258 6.59 8.70 11.48
C ILE A 258 5.09 8.56 11.17
N GLU A 259 4.73 8.41 9.90
CA GLU A 259 3.35 8.26 9.43
C GLU A 259 2.71 7.02 10.07
N TYR A 260 3.36 5.87 10.00
CA TYR A 260 2.93 4.66 10.69
C TYR A 260 2.72 4.87 12.19
N HIS A 261 3.66 5.53 12.85
CA HIS A 261 3.56 5.75 14.29
C HIS A 261 2.34 6.62 14.65
N GLN A 262 2.13 7.69 13.88
CA GLN A 262 1.00 8.61 14.08
C GLN A 262 -0.36 7.96 13.84
N GLU A 263 -0.47 7.13 12.80
CA GLU A 263 -1.73 6.48 12.44
C GLU A 263 -2.12 5.38 13.42
N ASN A 264 -1.13 4.60 13.87
CA ASN A 264 -1.40 3.38 14.64
C ASN A 264 -1.39 3.61 16.16
N TYR A 265 -0.70 4.65 16.65
CA TYR A 265 -0.55 4.93 18.09
C TYR A 265 -0.92 6.37 18.50
N GLY A 266 -1.36 7.18 17.53
CA GLY A 266 -1.88 8.52 17.75
C GLY A 266 -0.82 9.62 17.96
N LYS A 267 -1.23 10.87 17.68
CA LYS A 267 -0.39 12.07 17.71
C LYS A 267 0.26 12.35 19.08
N ILE A 268 -0.35 11.92 20.18
CA ILE A 268 0.15 12.17 21.56
C ILE A 268 1.38 11.30 21.84
N ALA A 269 1.45 10.08 21.30
CA ALA A 269 2.67 9.27 21.36
C ALA A 269 3.85 9.97 20.64
N SER A 270 3.54 10.78 19.63
CA SER A 270 4.51 11.63 18.95
C SER A 270 4.88 12.88 19.76
N LYS A 271 3.95 13.58 20.43
CA LYS A 271 4.25 14.85 21.14
C LYS A 271 5.30 14.74 22.25
N GLU A 272 5.47 13.59 22.89
CA GLU A 272 6.43 13.38 23.99
C GLU A 272 7.88 13.06 23.52
N GLY A 273 8.08 12.76 22.22
CA GLY A 273 9.41 12.47 21.64
C GLY A 273 9.72 13.20 20.32
N LEU A 274 8.70 13.67 19.60
CA LEU A 274 8.74 14.22 18.22
C LEU A 274 8.28 15.67 18.10
N LYS A 275 8.02 16.40 19.20
CA LYS A 275 7.58 17.81 19.17
C LYS A 275 8.52 18.77 18.38
N TYR A 276 9.69 18.28 17.99
CA TYR A 276 10.76 19.01 17.30
C TYR A 276 11.23 18.37 15.99
N LEU A 277 10.48 17.41 15.44
CA LEU A 277 10.93 16.59 14.33
C LEU A 277 10.35 17.02 12.98
N TYR A 278 9.06 17.36 12.90
CA TYR A 278 8.44 18.01 11.74
C TYR A 278 7.17 18.77 12.13
N PRO A 279 6.90 19.95 11.51
CA PRO A 279 5.57 20.53 11.48
C PRO A 279 4.57 19.53 10.86
N GLU A 280 3.37 19.39 11.44
CA GLU A 280 2.32 18.48 10.93
C GLU A 280 2.05 18.72 9.44
N GLU A 281 2.24 19.97 9.03
CA GLU A 281 1.95 20.47 7.70
C GLU A 281 2.94 19.93 6.64
N ILE A 282 4.18 19.61 7.02
CA ILE A 282 5.11 18.95 6.10
C ILE A 282 4.76 17.47 5.95
N ILE A 283 4.29 16.82 7.02
CA ILE A 283 3.84 15.42 6.95
C ILE A 283 2.63 15.33 6.01
N ASP A 284 1.65 16.21 6.20
CA ASP A 284 0.47 16.26 5.32
C ASP A 284 0.87 16.57 3.87
N TYR A 285 1.81 17.49 3.65
CA TYR A 285 2.30 17.82 2.32
C TYR A 285 3.02 16.64 1.63
N MET A 286 3.89 15.93 2.36
CA MET A 286 4.54 14.71 1.85
C MET A 286 3.51 13.62 1.54
N SER A 287 2.53 13.42 2.42
CA SER A 287 1.43 12.47 2.21
C SER A 287 0.69 12.73 0.90
N ILE A 288 0.38 14.00 0.63
CA ILE A 288 -0.28 14.43 -0.61
C ILE A 288 0.59 14.10 -1.83
N ILE A 289 1.88 14.42 -1.81
CA ILE A 289 2.79 14.14 -2.93
C ILE A 289 2.87 12.63 -3.19
N PHE A 290 2.97 11.81 -2.16
CA PHE A 290 2.99 10.36 -2.31
C PHE A 290 1.70 9.82 -2.91
N GLN A 291 0.53 10.31 -2.47
CA GLN A 291 -0.75 9.89 -3.03
C GLN A 291 -0.86 10.19 -4.53
N TYR A 292 -0.40 11.36 -4.99
CA TYR A 292 -0.41 11.68 -6.42
C TYR A 292 0.62 10.88 -7.21
N THR A 293 1.79 10.63 -6.61
CA THR A 293 2.84 9.81 -7.22
C THR A 293 2.38 8.36 -7.41
N GLU A 294 1.69 7.79 -6.42
CA GLU A 294 1.05 6.48 -6.49
C GLU A 294 0.03 6.42 -7.64
N LYS A 295 -0.90 7.39 -7.72
CA LYS A 295 -1.89 7.48 -8.81
C LYS A 295 -1.23 7.54 -10.19
N LEU A 296 -0.14 8.29 -10.32
CA LEU A 296 0.59 8.43 -11.57
C LEU A 296 1.25 7.11 -11.97
N LYS A 297 1.88 6.42 -11.01
CA LYS A 297 2.49 5.11 -11.23
C LYS A 297 1.47 4.03 -11.56
N ASP A 298 0.27 4.09 -10.99
CA ASP A 298 -0.81 3.19 -11.35
C ASP A 298 -1.21 3.32 -12.81
N ILE A 299 -1.27 4.56 -13.33
CA ILE A 299 -1.48 4.80 -14.76
C ILE A 299 -0.30 4.24 -15.58
N GLU A 300 0.94 4.50 -15.15
CA GLU A 300 2.13 4.00 -15.85
C GLU A 300 2.12 2.47 -15.97
N ILE A 301 1.79 1.76 -14.88
CA ILE A 301 1.68 0.30 -14.86
C ILE A 301 0.56 -0.15 -15.81
N GLU A 302 -0.62 0.46 -15.75
CA GLU A 302 -1.75 0.10 -16.61
C GLU A 302 -1.40 0.27 -18.10
N VAL A 303 -0.72 1.37 -18.44
CA VAL A 303 -0.22 1.66 -19.78
C VAL A 303 0.81 0.63 -20.25
N LYS A 304 1.81 0.30 -19.41
CA LYS A 304 2.82 -0.72 -19.75
C LYS A 304 2.20 -2.11 -19.91
N GLU A 305 1.23 -2.47 -19.07
CA GLU A 305 0.51 -3.73 -19.16
C GLU A 305 -0.33 -3.82 -20.45
N ILE A 306 -0.94 -2.71 -20.90
CA ILE A 306 -1.62 -2.62 -22.20
C ILE A 306 -0.65 -2.80 -23.37
N ILE A 307 0.50 -2.11 -23.34
CA ILE A 307 1.50 -2.17 -24.43
C ILE A 307 2.13 -3.56 -24.53
N SER A 308 2.43 -4.19 -23.40
CA SER A 308 3.18 -5.46 -23.36
C SER A 308 2.37 -6.70 -23.78
N SER A 309 1.11 -6.57 -24.18
CA SER A 309 0.21 -7.67 -24.58
C SER A 309 0.01 -8.78 -23.54
N LYS A 310 0.55 -8.64 -22.32
CA LYS A 310 0.32 -9.56 -21.19
C LYS A 310 -1.12 -9.53 -20.65
N PHE A 311 -2.00 -8.75 -21.27
CA PHE A 311 -3.40 -8.58 -20.91
C PHE A 311 -4.33 -9.39 -21.83
N LEU A 312 -4.55 -10.65 -21.49
CA LEU A 312 -5.68 -11.42 -22.02
C LEU A 312 -6.91 -11.11 -21.16
N GLY A 313 -7.76 -10.18 -21.61
CA GLY A 313 -9.21 -10.30 -21.37
C GLY A 313 -9.95 -9.28 -20.48
N ARG A 314 -9.35 -8.22 -19.91
CA ARG A 314 -10.11 -7.29 -19.03
C ARG A 314 -10.07 -5.80 -19.37
N ASN A 315 -9.04 -5.34 -20.06
CA ASN A 315 -8.92 -3.94 -20.47
C ASN A 315 -9.03 -3.82 -21.97
N CYS A 316 -9.50 -4.86 -22.67
CA CYS A 316 -9.55 -4.91 -24.11
C CYS A 316 -11.00 -5.14 -24.55
N CYS A 317 -11.46 -4.39 -25.55
CA CYS A 317 -12.70 -4.64 -26.25
C CYS A 317 -12.75 -6.11 -26.65
N HIS A 318 -13.77 -6.81 -26.18
CA HIS A 318 -14.00 -8.24 -26.40
C HIS A 318 -14.09 -8.62 -27.89
N ILE A 319 -14.33 -7.64 -28.79
CA ILE A 319 -14.43 -7.85 -30.25
C ILE A 319 -13.08 -7.65 -30.95
N CYS A 320 -12.37 -6.54 -30.70
CA CYS A 320 -11.06 -6.28 -31.34
C CYS A 320 -9.86 -6.79 -30.53
N ASN A 321 -10.04 -7.15 -29.27
CA ASN A 321 -9.00 -7.42 -28.28
C ASN A 321 -8.04 -6.24 -28.02
N LYS A 322 -8.53 -5.01 -28.14
CA LYS A 322 -7.74 -3.77 -28.01
C LYS A 322 -8.25 -2.87 -26.89
N PRO A 323 -7.42 -1.99 -26.29
CA PRO A 323 -7.72 -1.41 -24.99
C PRO A 323 -9.03 -0.59 -24.89
N ASP A 324 -9.81 -0.77 -23.82
CA ASP A 324 -11.06 -0.07 -23.52
C ASP A 324 -10.83 1.42 -23.26
N LYS A 325 -9.68 1.78 -22.71
CA LYS A 325 -9.26 3.16 -22.50
C LYS A 325 -8.30 3.56 -23.61
N ASN A 326 -8.59 4.67 -24.29
CA ASN A 326 -7.76 5.17 -25.38
C ASN A 326 -6.66 6.13 -24.90
N LYS A 327 -5.86 6.61 -25.85
CA LYS A 327 -4.74 7.54 -25.63
C LYS A 327 -5.17 8.81 -24.92
N MET A 328 -6.29 9.35 -25.37
CA MET A 328 -6.88 10.56 -24.82
C MET A 328 -7.30 10.41 -23.36
N TYR A 329 -7.88 9.26 -22.98
CA TYR A 329 -8.25 8.97 -21.59
C TYR A 329 -7.04 9.09 -20.65
N TYR A 330 -5.95 8.38 -20.95
CA TYR A 330 -4.79 8.38 -20.07
C TYR A 330 -4.07 9.73 -20.08
N HIS A 331 -3.99 10.40 -21.23
CA HIS A 331 -3.45 11.75 -21.31
C HIS A 331 -4.24 12.73 -20.42
N GLN A 332 -5.57 12.70 -20.48
CA GLN A 332 -6.43 13.52 -19.61
C GLN A 332 -6.27 13.16 -18.14
N ALA A 333 -6.14 11.88 -17.79
CA ALA A 333 -5.93 11.44 -16.42
C ALA A 333 -4.61 11.99 -15.84
N VAL A 334 -3.51 11.90 -16.59
CA VAL A 334 -2.20 12.46 -16.20
C VAL A 334 -2.29 13.98 -16.05
N LEU A 335 -2.95 14.68 -16.98
CA LEU A 335 -3.15 16.13 -16.88
C LEU A 335 -3.95 16.53 -15.63
N ARG A 336 -5.01 15.79 -15.28
CA ARG A 336 -5.81 16.06 -14.07
C ARG A 336 -4.97 15.90 -12.80
N ILE A 337 -4.17 14.83 -12.70
CA ILE A 337 -3.27 14.61 -11.56
C ILE A 337 -2.22 15.72 -11.47
N SER A 338 -1.59 16.07 -12.59
CA SER A 338 -0.58 17.13 -12.65
C SER A 338 -1.14 18.49 -12.24
N LYS A 339 -2.31 18.88 -12.77
CA LYS A 339 -3.02 20.12 -12.39
C LYS A 339 -3.38 20.14 -10.91
N ALA A 340 -3.90 19.04 -10.38
CA ALA A 340 -4.30 18.94 -8.98
C ALA A 340 -3.09 19.13 -8.06
N LEU A 341 -1.96 18.46 -8.32
CA LEU A 341 -0.75 18.66 -7.54
C LEU A 341 -0.23 20.09 -7.69
N HIS A 342 -0.17 20.63 -8.91
CA HIS A 342 0.32 22.00 -9.14
C HIS A 342 -0.50 23.04 -8.39
N SER A 343 -1.83 22.91 -8.40
CA SER A 343 -2.74 23.79 -7.65
C SER A 343 -2.45 23.74 -6.15
N LEU A 344 -2.27 22.55 -5.58
CA LEU A 344 -1.95 22.34 -4.17
C LEU A 344 -0.57 22.89 -3.79
N THR A 345 0.43 22.73 -4.67
CA THR A 345 1.77 23.29 -4.41
C THR A 345 1.81 24.81 -4.51
N ASN A 346 0.93 25.41 -5.33
CA ASN A 346 0.87 26.85 -5.52
C ASN A 346 0.02 27.57 -4.47
N SER A 347 -1.07 26.93 -4.02
CA SER A 347 -1.95 27.48 -2.99
C SER A 347 -1.40 27.32 -1.58
N SER A 348 -0.39 26.47 -1.43
CA SER A 348 0.23 26.19 -0.15
C SER A 348 1.15 27.34 0.26
N PRO A 349 1.05 27.85 1.51
CA PRO A 349 2.02 28.82 2.05
C PRO A 349 3.47 28.26 2.08
N TYR A 350 3.62 26.98 1.75
CA TYR A 350 4.87 26.24 1.70
C TYR A 350 5.59 26.28 0.36
N HIS A 351 5.12 27.08 -0.60
CA HIS A 351 5.83 27.31 -1.87
C HIS A 351 7.28 27.81 -1.67
N ASN A 352 7.54 28.44 -0.50
CA ASN A 352 8.85 28.93 -0.07
C ASN A 352 9.53 28.06 0.99
N ILE A 353 8.96 26.91 1.38
CA ILE A 353 9.68 25.95 2.22
C ILE A 353 10.75 25.30 1.34
N PHE A 354 11.97 25.82 1.43
CA PHE A 354 13.20 25.19 0.91
C PHE A 354 13.54 23.95 1.74
N HIS A 355 12.62 22.97 1.80
CA HIS A 355 12.93 21.66 2.33
C HIS A 355 13.35 20.77 1.15
N PRO A 356 14.53 20.14 1.20
CA PRO A 356 15.07 19.37 0.07
C PRO A 356 14.19 18.17 -0.30
N THR A 357 13.55 17.50 0.68
CA THR A 357 12.71 16.31 0.41
C THR A 357 11.46 16.60 -0.41
N PRO A 358 10.56 17.51 0.00
CA PRO A 358 9.36 17.78 -0.79
C PRO A 358 9.68 18.38 -2.16
N TYR A 359 10.77 19.17 -2.27
CA TYR A 359 11.26 19.68 -3.56
C TYR A 359 11.73 18.55 -4.48
N TYR A 360 12.54 17.61 -3.96
CA TYR A 360 12.97 16.44 -4.71
C TYR A 360 11.78 15.60 -5.15
N LEU A 361 10.83 15.32 -4.26
CA LEU A 361 9.64 14.52 -4.59
C LEU A 361 8.78 15.20 -5.66
N LYS A 362 8.58 16.52 -5.57
CA LYS A 362 7.92 17.32 -6.61
C LYS A 362 8.65 17.19 -7.95
N THR A 363 9.98 17.25 -7.93
CA THR A 363 10.81 17.12 -9.14
C THR A 363 10.67 15.72 -9.76
N GLN A 364 10.74 14.65 -8.95
CA GLN A 364 10.55 13.27 -9.42
C GLN A 364 9.14 13.05 -9.97
N PHE A 365 8.12 13.66 -9.37
CA PHE A 365 6.77 13.64 -9.89
C PHE A 365 6.68 14.29 -11.27
N ILE A 366 7.31 15.46 -11.46
CA ILE A 366 7.34 16.15 -12.77
C ILE A 366 8.02 15.28 -13.82
N VAL A 367 9.21 14.74 -13.52
CA VAL A 367 9.94 13.84 -14.43
C VAL A 367 9.11 12.62 -14.79
N SER A 368 8.46 11.98 -13.81
CA SER A 368 7.58 10.83 -14.03
C SER A 368 6.37 11.19 -14.89
N THR A 369 5.81 12.40 -14.72
CA THR A 369 4.67 12.88 -15.51
C THR A 369 5.09 13.06 -16.96
N CYS A 370 6.22 13.71 -17.22
CA CYS A 370 6.75 13.90 -18.57
C CYS A 370 7.04 12.56 -19.25
N SER A 371 7.73 11.64 -18.55
CA SER A 371 8.05 10.31 -19.07
C SER A 371 6.80 9.50 -19.41
N LEU A 372 5.77 9.57 -18.57
CA LEU A 372 4.50 8.90 -18.83
C LEU A 372 3.72 9.53 -19.99
N GLN A 373 3.73 10.85 -20.11
CA GLN A 373 3.14 11.53 -21.26
C GLN A 373 3.82 11.11 -22.56
N GLU A 374 5.15 11.06 -22.58
CA GLU A 374 5.93 10.58 -23.72
C GLU A 374 5.59 9.11 -24.05
N LEU A 375 5.52 8.25 -23.03
CA LEU A 375 5.12 6.84 -23.20
C LEU A 375 3.72 6.71 -23.82
N ILE A 376 2.75 7.53 -23.37
CA ILE A 376 1.39 7.57 -23.93
C ILE A 376 1.40 8.13 -25.35
N VAL A 377 2.23 9.14 -25.63
CA VAL A 377 2.36 9.75 -26.97
C VAL A 377 2.98 8.78 -27.97
N ASN A 378 3.94 7.98 -27.55
CA ASN A 378 4.65 7.05 -28.43
C ASN A 378 3.99 5.68 -28.52
N SER A 379 2.96 5.40 -27.72
CA SER A 379 2.24 4.13 -27.77
C SER A 379 1.25 4.07 -28.94
N ILE A 380 1.25 2.93 -29.63
CA ILE A 380 0.33 2.64 -30.74
C ILE A 380 -0.90 1.95 -30.15
N TRP A 381 -1.98 2.70 -29.94
CA TRP A 381 -3.26 2.21 -29.38
C TRP A 381 -4.42 2.47 -30.34
N GLU A 382 -4.50 1.75 -31.43
CA GLU A 382 -5.67 1.85 -32.33
C GLU A 382 -6.66 0.76 -31.97
N CYS A 383 -7.94 1.04 -31.65
CA CYS A 383 -9.08 0.11 -31.87
C CYS A 383 -10.10 0.67 -32.84
N LYS A 384 -10.28 -0.08 -33.93
CA LYS A 384 -11.15 0.26 -35.06
C LYS A 384 -12.66 0.05 -34.79
N HIS A 385 -13.04 -0.48 -33.62
CA HIS A 385 -14.44 -0.80 -33.30
C HIS A 385 -15.13 0.21 -32.37
N LYS A 386 -14.45 1.26 -31.89
CA LYS A 386 -15.06 2.32 -31.06
C LYS A 386 -15.54 3.55 -31.82
N GLU A 387 -15.13 3.73 -33.08
CA GLU A 387 -15.60 4.84 -33.92
C GLU A 387 -16.99 4.59 -34.53
N LEU A 388 -17.56 3.39 -34.36
CA LEU A 388 -18.87 3.01 -34.93
C LEU A 388 -20.06 3.15 -33.95
N SER A 389 -19.83 3.57 -32.69
CA SER A 389 -20.89 3.67 -31.68
C SER A 389 -21.25 5.10 -31.27
N GLU A 390 -20.71 6.12 -31.93
CA GLU A 390 -21.12 7.52 -31.73
C GLU A 390 -22.10 8.02 -32.81
N ASP A 391 -22.41 7.20 -33.82
CA ASP A 391 -23.34 7.49 -34.92
C ASP A 391 -24.61 6.57 -34.95
N LEU A 392 -24.95 5.93 -33.84
CA LEU A 392 -26.21 5.19 -33.61
C LEU A 392 -26.81 5.61 -32.27
#